data_AF-A0A7V4ANE9-F1
#
_entry.id   AF-A0A7V4ANE9-F1
#
_cell.length_a   1.000
_cell.length_b   1.000
_cell.length_c   1.000
_cell.angle_alpha   90.00
_cell.angle_beta   90.00
_cell.angle_gamma   90.00
#
_symmetry.space_group_name_H-M   'P 1'
#
loop_
_entity.id
_entity.type
_entity.pdbx_description
1 polymer ?
#
loop_
_entity_poly.entity_id
_entity_poly.type
_entity_poly.pdbx_seq_one_letter_code
_entity_poly.pdbx_strand_id
1 'polypeptide(L)'
;MRTLKDLDPRGKRILVRVDYNVPIQEGVVQDDTRIQESLPTLRHLLEAGASLILLSHLGRPKGVDPKYSLAPVAEALGRYLSGVRFVPHSPGSDQAHQAVQALAPGEAALLENVRFEPGEEKNDPDLAARYARLGEAFVLDAFGSAHRAHASV
;
A
#
# COMPACT_ATOMS: atom_id res chain seq x y z
N MET A 1 -7.75 -4.33 20.40
CA MET A 1 -6.94 -3.92 19.23
C MET A 1 -5.66 -4.74 19.27
N ARG A 2 -5.34 -5.47 18.19
CA ARG A 2 -4.03 -6.12 18.04
C ARG A 2 -3.02 -5.10 17.53
N THR A 3 -1.75 -5.28 17.85
CA THR A 3 -0.63 -4.42 17.44
C THR A 3 0.41 -5.24 16.68
N LEU A 4 1.45 -4.60 16.16
CA LEU A 4 2.56 -5.29 15.50
C LEU A 4 3.26 -6.31 16.42
N LYS A 5 3.19 -6.12 17.74
CA LYS A 5 3.75 -7.06 18.73
C LYS A 5 3.04 -8.41 18.76
N ASP A 6 1.81 -8.47 18.24
CA ASP A 6 0.98 -9.67 18.20
C ASP A 6 1.11 -10.43 16.86
N LEU A 7 1.96 -9.94 15.95
CA LEU A 7 2.17 -10.48 14.61
C LEU A 7 3.58 -11.05 14.51
N ASP A 8 3.71 -12.30 14.04
CA ASP A 8 4.97 -12.85 13.55
C ASP A 8 5.02 -12.70 12.02
N PRO A 9 5.81 -11.75 11.49
CA PRO A 9 5.82 -11.43 10.07
C PRO A 9 6.91 -12.20 9.29
N ARG A 10 7.75 -12.99 9.97
CA ARG A 10 8.93 -13.62 9.37
C ARG A 10 8.56 -14.54 8.21
N GLY A 11 9.12 -14.28 7.04
CA GLY A 11 8.91 -15.08 5.83
C GLY A 11 7.52 -14.93 5.20
N LYS A 12 6.72 -13.95 5.66
CA LYS A 12 5.36 -13.72 5.16
C LYS A 12 5.30 -12.47 4.30
N ARG A 13 4.37 -12.47 3.34
CA ARG A 13 3.91 -11.25 2.67
C ARG A 13 2.88 -10.54 3.55
N ILE A 14 3.16 -9.30 3.93
CA ILE A 14 2.25 -8.51 4.77
C ILE A 14 1.61 -7.41 3.92
N LEU A 15 0.28 -7.39 3.89
CA LEU A 15 -0.50 -6.33 3.24
C LEU A 15 -0.62 -5.17 4.23
N VAL A 16 -0.13 -3.98 3.84
CA VAL A 16 -0.11 -2.79 4.70
C VAL A 16 -0.90 -1.67 4.03
N ARG A 17 -1.96 -1.21 4.69
CA ARG A 17 -2.69 0.00 4.29
C ARG A 17 -2.04 1.22 4.95
N VAL A 18 -1.37 2.05 4.16
CA VAL A 18 -0.67 3.28 4.60
C VAL A 18 -1.37 4.52 4.06
N ASP A 19 -1.21 5.68 4.69
CA ASP A 19 -1.76 6.95 4.19
C ASP A 19 -0.72 7.76 3.42
N TYR A 20 -0.61 7.53 2.11
CA TYR A 20 0.24 8.33 1.20
C TYR A 20 -0.54 9.34 0.38
N ASN A 21 -1.64 9.86 0.89
CA ASN A 21 -2.33 10.98 0.27
C ASN A 21 -1.56 12.29 0.52
N VAL A 22 -0.47 12.48 -0.25
CA VAL A 22 0.47 13.59 -0.18
C VAL A 22 0.23 14.60 -1.30
N PRO A 23 0.59 15.89 -1.11
CA PRO A 23 0.54 16.87 -2.20
C PRO A 23 1.59 16.55 -3.27
N ILE A 24 1.15 16.52 -4.53
CA ILE A 24 2.01 16.34 -5.71
C ILE A 24 1.83 17.53 -6.64
N GLN A 25 2.95 18.08 -7.10
CA GLN A 25 3.01 19.12 -8.13
C GLN A 25 4.02 18.70 -9.19
N GLU A 26 3.62 18.76 -10.46
CA GLU A 26 4.48 18.42 -11.61
C GLU A 26 5.15 17.03 -11.49
N GLY A 27 4.42 16.06 -10.92
CA GLY A 27 4.90 14.69 -10.75
C GLY A 27 5.88 14.52 -9.59
N VAL A 28 6.07 15.52 -8.73
CA VAL A 28 6.96 15.48 -7.57
C VAL A 28 6.18 15.66 -6.27
N VAL A 29 6.44 14.80 -5.28
CA VAL A 29 5.91 14.93 -3.91
C VAL A 29 6.47 16.20 -3.28
N GLN A 30 5.58 17.09 -2.82
CA GLN A 30 5.95 18.39 -2.23
C GLN A 30 6.16 18.31 -0.71
N ASP A 31 5.44 17.40 -0.06
CA ASP A 31 5.53 17.14 1.37
C ASP A 31 5.41 15.63 1.58
N ASP A 32 6.50 15.01 2.05
CA ASP A 32 6.60 13.57 2.27
C ASP A 32 6.42 13.17 3.75
N THR A 33 5.92 14.08 4.61
CA THR A 33 5.70 13.82 6.04
C THR A 33 4.93 12.51 6.26
N ARG A 34 3.84 12.27 5.53
CA ARG A 34 3.06 11.04 5.67
C ARG A 34 3.82 9.77 5.25
N ILE A 35 4.74 9.89 4.30
CA ILE A 35 5.62 8.80 3.89
C ILE A 35 6.57 8.49 5.04
N GLN A 36 7.21 9.53 5.60
CA GLN A 36 8.14 9.40 6.73
C GLN A 36 7.47 8.81 7.97
N GLU A 37 6.25 9.23 8.29
CA GLU A 37 5.47 8.73 9.44
C GLU A 37 5.18 7.23 9.36
N SER A 38 5.12 6.64 8.16
CA SER A 38 4.92 5.20 8.00
C SER A 38 6.20 4.37 8.17
N LEU A 39 7.39 4.99 8.04
CA LEU A 39 8.67 4.27 8.02
C LEU A 39 8.92 3.39 9.26
N PRO A 40 8.55 3.79 10.50
CA PRO A 40 8.71 2.92 11.66
C PRO A 40 7.97 1.58 11.51
N THR A 41 6.73 1.60 11.00
CA THR A 41 5.93 0.39 10.73
C THR A 41 6.60 -0.48 9.66
N LEU A 42 7.00 0.14 8.54
CA LEU A 42 7.60 -0.59 7.42
C LEU A 42 8.93 -1.23 7.80
N ARG A 43 9.83 -0.47 8.44
CA ARG A 43 11.14 -0.97 8.89
C ARG A 43 10.99 -2.10 9.88
N HIS A 44 10.08 -1.97 10.86
CA HIS A 44 9.83 -3.04 11.84
C HIS A 44 9.46 -4.38 11.16
N LEU A 45 8.58 -4.36 10.17
CA LEU A 45 8.16 -5.58 9.47
C LEU A 45 9.27 -6.15 8.58
N LEU A 46 9.98 -5.28 7.84
CA LEU A 46 11.07 -5.69 6.94
C LEU A 46 12.27 -6.25 7.71
N GLU A 47 12.68 -5.60 8.80
CA GLU A 47 13.76 -6.06 9.68
C GLU A 47 13.41 -7.41 10.35
N ALA A 48 12.12 -7.67 10.59
CA ALA A 48 11.63 -8.95 11.09
C ALA A 48 11.55 -10.06 9.99
N GLY A 49 11.88 -9.72 8.74
CA GLY A 49 11.99 -10.66 7.62
C GLY A 49 10.70 -10.86 6.82
N ALA A 50 9.77 -9.90 6.84
CA ALA A 50 8.64 -9.89 5.91
C ALA A 50 9.02 -9.32 4.54
N SER A 51 8.15 -9.55 3.57
CA SER A 51 7.99 -8.69 2.39
C SER A 51 6.68 -7.93 2.47
N LEU A 52 6.63 -6.72 1.90
CA LEU A 52 5.49 -5.83 2.08
C LEU A 52 4.74 -5.55 0.77
N ILE A 53 3.42 -5.51 0.85
CA ILE A 53 2.55 -5.00 -0.19
C ILE A 53 1.84 -3.77 0.38
N LEU A 54 2.12 -2.61 -0.20
CA LEU A 54 1.61 -1.33 0.29
C LEU A 54 0.41 -0.90 -0.55
N LEU A 55 -0.68 -0.58 0.14
CA LEU A 55 -1.87 0.02 -0.43
C LEU A 55 -2.02 1.44 0.09
N SER A 56 -2.32 2.38 -0.80
CA SER A 56 -2.73 3.73 -0.42
C SER A 56 -3.76 4.26 -1.40
N HIS A 57 -4.46 5.30 -0.98
CA HIS A 57 -5.16 6.18 -1.90
C HIS A 57 -4.34 7.45 -2.14
N LEU A 58 -4.66 8.12 -3.25
CA LEU A 58 -4.21 9.48 -3.52
C LEU A 58 -5.38 10.28 -4.08
N GLY A 59 -5.69 11.41 -3.46
CA GLY A 59 -6.79 12.29 -3.85
C GLY A 59 -8.16 11.62 -3.90
N ARG A 60 -8.99 12.09 -4.84
CA ARG A 60 -10.39 11.66 -5.02
C ARG A 60 -10.71 11.49 -6.51
N PRO A 61 -10.03 10.58 -7.21
CA PRO A 61 -10.25 10.39 -8.64
C PRO A 61 -11.67 9.84 -8.92
N LYS A 62 -12.20 10.10 -10.11
CA LYS A 62 -13.50 9.55 -10.58
C LYS A 62 -13.26 8.43 -11.60
N GLY A 63 -12.48 7.43 -11.22
CA GLY A 63 -11.96 6.37 -12.09
C GLY A 63 -10.44 6.43 -12.22
N VAL A 64 -9.90 5.74 -13.22
CA VAL A 64 -8.45 5.76 -13.49
C VAL A 64 -8.07 7.14 -14.02
N ASP A 65 -7.17 7.83 -13.31
CA ASP A 65 -6.67 9.15 -13.68
C ASP A 65 -5.17 9.25 -13.38
N PRO A 66 -4.29 9.34 -14.39
CA PRO A 66 -2.84 9.40 -14.21
C PRO A 66 -2.36 10.50 -13.24
N LYS A 67 -3.12 11.59 -13.08
CA LYS A 67 -2.81 12.65 -12.11
C LYS A 67 -2.76 12.14 -10.66
N TYR A 68 -3.52 11.09 -10.37
CA TYR A 68 -3.62 10.48 -9.05
C TYR A 68 -2.88 9.12 -8.98
N SER A 69 -1.95 8.86 -9.89
CA SER A 69 -1.07 7.69 -9.80
C SER A 69 -0.13 7.80 -8.60
N LEU A 70 0.19 6.66 -7.99
CA LEU A 70 1.15 6.54 -6.89
C LEU A 70 2.62 6.43 -7.36
N ALA A 71 2.91 6.50 -8.67
CA ALA A 71 4.28 6.44 -9.17
C ALA A 71 5.23 7.48 -8.53
N PRO A 72 4.85 8.77 -8.39
CA PRO A 72 5.69 9.75 -7.68
C PRO A 72 5.92 9.44 -6.20
N VAL A 73 4.93 8.81 -5.56
CA VAL A 73 5.00 8.40 -4.16
C VAL A 73 5.99 7.25 -3.99
N ALA A 74 6.01 6.30 -4.93
CA ALA A 74 7.00 5.22 -4.93
C ALA A 74 8.42 5.76 -5.08
N GLU A 75 8.64 6.75 -5.94
CA GLU A 75 9.94 7.41 -6.10
C GLU A 75 10.37 8.09 -4.80
N ALA A 76 9.47 8.84 -4.16
CA ALA A 76 9.76 9.49 -2.88
C ALA A 76 10.06 8.48 -1.77
N LEU A 77 9.26 7.41 -1.65
CA LEU A 77 9.48 6.33 -0.68
C LEU A 77 10.83 5.64 -0.89
N GLY A 78 11.27 5.46 -2.14
CA GLY A 78 12.57 4.87 -2.50
C GLY A 78 13.79 5.65 -1.96
N ARG A 79 13.62 6.92 -1.55
CA ARG A 79 14.67 7.71 -0.90
C ARG A 79 14.93 7.28 0.55
N TYR A 80 13.93 6.68 1.19
CA TYR A 80 13.95 6.29 2.61
C TYR A 80 14.10 4.80 2.86
N LEU A 81 13.73 4.01 1.85
CA LEU A 81 13.68 2.56 1.92
C LEU A 81 14.15 1.96 0.59
N SER A 82 15.24 1.19 0.64
CA SER A 82 15.73 0.44 -0.52
C SER A 82 14.83 -0.77 -0.79
N GLY A 83 14.79 -1.24 -2.05
CA GLY A 83 14.01 -2.44 -2.41
C GLY A 83 12.52 -2.20 -2.56
N VAL A 84 12.08 -0.94 -2.68
CA VAL A 84 10.69 -0.58 -2.99
C VAL A 84 10.48 -0.60 -4.50
N ARG A 85 9.52 -1.40 -4.95
CA ARG A 85 9.09 -1.48 -6.34
C ARG A 85 7.72 -0.85 -6.51
N PHE A 86 7.56 0.02 -7.51
CA PHE A 86 6.22 0.41 -7.96
C PHE A 86 5.64 -0.65 -8.90
N VAL A 87 4.38 -1.02 -8.68
CA VAL A 87 3.62 -1.93 -9.55
C VAL A 87 2.44 -1.14 -10.13
N PRO A 88 2.50 -0.76 -11.43
CA PRO A 88 1.49 0.09 -12.08
C PRO A 88 0.23 -0.70 -12.46
N HIS A 89 -0.28 -1.50 -11.54
CA HIS A 89 -1.48 -2.31 -11.71
C HIS A 89 -2.42 -2.08 -10.54
N SER A 90 -3.72 -2.04 -10.84
CA SER A 90 -4.75 -1.91 -9.81
C SER A 90 -4.63 -3.04 -8.79
N PRO A 91 -4.77 -2.78 -7.49
CA PRO A 91 -4.47 -3.78 -6.47
C PRO A 91 -5.32 -5.05 -6.54
N GLY A 92 -6.54 -4.99 -7.10
CA GLY A 92 -7.43 -6.13 -7.25
C GLY A 92 -7.16 -6.97 -8.52
N SER A 93 -6.19 -6.60 -9.34
CA SER A 93 -5.91 -7.28 -10.62
C SER A 93 -5.05 -8.54 -10.45
N ASP A 94 -5.21 -9.50 -11.36
CA ASP A 94 -4.34 -10.69 -11.39
C ASP A 94 -2.88 -10.33 -11.69
N GLN A 95 -2.64 -9.26 -12.46
CA GLN A 95 -1.29 -8.74 -12.73
C GLN A 95 -0.62 -8.24 -11.46
N ALA A 96 -1.34 -7.49 -10.61
CA ALA A 96 -0.81 -7.05 -9.31
C ALA A 96 -0.49 -8.25 -8.41
N HIS A 97 -1.42 -9.21 -8.32
CA HIS A 97 -1.21 -10.43 -7.55
C HIS A 97 0.04 -11.20 -8.03
N GLN A 98 0.17 -11.44 -9.33
CA GLN A 98 1.35 -12.12 -9.90
C GLN A 98 2.65 -11.36 -9.64
N ALA A 99 2.64 -10.03 -9.76
CA ALA A 99 3.83 -9.21 -9.56
C ALA A 99 4.38 -9.27 -8.13
N VAL A 100 3.52 -9.44 -7.12
CA VAL A 100 3.93 -9.48 -5.71
C VAL A 100 4.27 -10.88 -5.19
N GLN A 101 3.95 -11.94 -5.93
CA GLN A 101 4.28 -13.31 -5.51
C GLN A 101 5.79 -13.57 -5.41
N ALA A 102 6.57 -12.88 -6.24
CA ALA A 102 8.01 -13.04 -6.32
C ALA A 102 8.80 -12.15 -5.33
N LEU A 103 8.12 -11.37 -4.49
CA LEU A 103 8.81 -10.49 -3.52
C LEU A 103 9.63 -11.31 -2.53
N ALA A 104 10.93 -11.05 -2.50
CA ALA A 104 11.84 -11.63 -1.52
C ALA A 104 11.66 -10.96 -0.15
N PRO A 105 11.99 -11.66 0.96
CA PRO A 105 12.07 -11.03 2.28
C PRO A 105 12.94 -9.77 2.25
N GLY A 106 12.46 -8.69 2.87
CA GLY A 106 13.11 -7.38 2.84
C GLY A 106 12.74 -6.49 1.65
N GLU A 107 11.97 -6.99 0.68
CA GLU A 107 11.43 -6.18 -0.42
C GLU A 107 10.02 -5.66 -0.13
N ALA A 108 9.67 -4.55 -0.79
CA ALA A 108 8.34 -3.96 -0.72
C ALA A 108 7.81 -3.62 -2.11
N ALA A 109 6.50 -3.76 -2.32
CA ALA A 109 5.82 -3.26 -3.52
C ALA A 109 4.74 -2.24 -3.14
N LEU A 110 4.77 -1.06 -3.78
CA LEU A 110 3.64 -0.13 -3.78
C LEU A 110 2.78 -0.40 -5.01
N LEU A 111 1.53 -0.78 -4.79
CA LEU A 111 0.55 -0.97 -5.87
C LEU A 111 -0.07 0.38 -6.26
N GLU A 112 -0.83 0.38 -7.36
CA GLU A 112 -1.51 1.60 -7.82
C GLU A 112 -2.64 2.02 -6.87
N ASN A 113 -3.07 3.28 -6.99
CA ASN A 113 -4.10 3.91 -6.18
C ASN A 113 -5.36 3.05 -6.02
N VAL A 114 -5.69 2.69 -4.77
CA VAL A 114 -6.87 1.85 -4.47
C VAL A 114 -8.17 2.45 -4.99
N ARG A 115 -8.26 3.78 -5.14
CA ARG A 115 -9.47 4.46 -5.65
C ARG A 115 -9.66 4.38 -7.16
N PHE A 116 -8.72 3.75 -7.87
CA PHE A 116 -8.94 3.36 -9.25
C PHE A 116 -9.86 2.13 -9.36
N GLU A 117 -10.05 1.38 -8.27
CA GLU A 117 -10.96 0.26 -8.20
C GLU A 117 -12.39 0.75 -7.88
N PRO A 118 -13.39 0.52 -8.74
CA PRO A 118 -14.76 1.02 -8.54
C PRO A 118 -15.48 0.41 -7.32
N GLY A 119 -14.96 -0.69 -6.78
CA GLY A 119 -15.46 -1.35 -5.56
C GLY A 119 -14.85 -0.81 -4.25
N GLU A 120 -13.81 0.02 -4.32
CA GLU A 120 -13.03 0.44 -3.15
C GLU A 120 -13.91 1.20 -2.14
N GLU A 121 -14.52 2.29 -2.57
CA GLU A 121 -15.36 3.14 -1.69
C GLU A 121 -16.72 2.49 -1.37
N LYS A 122 -17.05 1.37 -2.02
CA LYS A 122 -18.30 0.60 -1.82
C LYS A 122 -18.13 -0.56 -0.84
N ASN A 123 -16.91 -0.80 -0.34
CA ASN A 123 -16.58 -1.98 0.45
C ASN A 123 -16.98 -3.28 -0.25
N ASP A 124 -16.64 -3.37 -1.54
CA ASP A 124 -16.98 -4.53 -2.36
C ASP A 124 -16.29 -5.79 -1.80
N PRO A 125 -17.04 -6.84 -1.41
CA PRO A 125 -16.48 -8.04 -0.80
C PRO A 125 -15.61 -8.85 -1.79
N ASP A 126 -15.91 -8.82 -3.09
CA ASP A 126 -15.10 -9.51 -4.10
C ASP A 126 -13.78 -8.77 -4.34
N LEU A 127 -13.78 -7.45 -4.20
CA LEU A 127 -12.55 -6.67 -4.19
C LEU A 127 -11.71 -6.94 -2.94
N ALA A 128 -12.34 -6.94 -1.76
CA ALA A 128 -11.65 -7.25 -0.50
C ALA A 128 -11.05 -8.68 -0.51
N ALA A 129 -11.76 -9.66 -1.07
CA ALA A 129 -11.26 -11.01 -1.26
C ALA A 129 -10.04 -11.07 -2.21
N ARG A 130 -10.01 -10.22 -3.24
CA ARG A 130 -8.85 -10.09 -4.13
C ARG A 130 -7.66 -9.45 -3.43
N TYR A 131 -7.86 -8.41 -2.61
CA TYR A 131 -6.80 -7.83 -1.80
C TYR A 131 -6.24 -8.83 -0.78
N ALA A 132 -7.10 -9.66 -0.17
CA ALA A 132 -6.68 -10.68 0.78
C ALA A 132 -5.73 -11.73 0.17
N ARG A 133 -5.72 -11.91 -1.16
CA ARG A 133 -4.76 -12.79 -1.85
C ARG A 133 -3.34 -12.23 -1.90
N LEU A 134 -3.16 -10.93 -1.68
CA LEU A 134 -1.85 -10.25 -1.80
C LEU A 134 -0.91 -10.59 -0.63
N GLY A 135 -1.46 -10.88 0.57
CA GLY A 135 -0.68 -11.11 1.78
C GLY A 135 -1.33 -12.12 2.73
N GLU A 136 -0.56 -12.53 3.72
CA GLU A 136 -0.94 -13.54 4.72
C GLU A 136 -1.40 -12.90 6.05
N ALA A 137 -1.12 -11.61 6.21
CA ALA A 137 -1.62 -10.78 7.29
C ALA A 137 -1.87 -9.35 6.79
N PHE A 138 -2.73 -8.63 7.50
CA PHE A 138 -3.11 -7.26 7.20
C PHE A 138 -2.73 -6.32 8.35
N VAL A 139 -2.15 -5.17 7.99
CA VAL A 139 -1.81 -4.08 8.90
C VAL A 139 -2.47 -2.80 8.39
N LEU A 140 -3.30 -2.18 9.24
CA LEU A 140 -3.88 -0.87 9.00
C LEU A 140 -3.06 0.20 9.71
N ASP A 141 -2.28 0.97 8.96
CA ASP A 141 -1.46 2.10 9.43
C ASP A 141 -1.88 3.40 8.74
N ALA A 142 -3.20 3.58 8.64
CA ALA A 142 -3.83 4.72 7.97
C ALA A 142 -5.01 5.23 8.80
N PHE A 143 -4.76 5.75 10.01
CA PHE A 143 -5.81 6.23 10.91
C PHE A 143 -6.74 7.27 10.26
N GLY A 144 -6.19 8.15 9.41
CA GLY A 144 -6.96 9.11 8.62
C GLY A 144 -8.00 8.48 7.68
N SER A 145 -7.82 7.22 7.30
CA SER A 145 -8.76 6.43 6.48
C SER A 145 -9.69 5.53 7.30
N ALA A 146 -9.38 5.25 8.58
CA ALA A 146 -10.08 4.26 9.42
C ALA A 146 -11.56 4.60 9.71
N HIS A 147 -11.99 5.84 9.48
CA HIS A 147 -13.37 6.27 9.64
C HIS A 147 -14.28 5.89 8.45
N ARG A 148 -13.74 5.21 7.43
CA ARG A 148 -14.48 4.77 6.24
C ARG A 148 -14.47 3.25 6.15
N ALA A 149 -15.62 2.66 5.86
CA ALA A 149 -15.73 1.25 5.50
C ALA A 149 -15.44 1.10 4.01
N HIS A 150 -14.17 0.97 3.64
CA HIS A 150 -13.71 0.75 2.26
C HIS A 150 -13.06 -0.63 2.15
N ALA A 151 -12.92 -1.17 0.94
CA ALA A 151 -12.36 -2.51 0.75
C ALA A 151 -10.91 -2.65 1.28
N SER A 152 -10.11 -1.56 1.27
CA SER A 152 -8.73 -1.56 1.78
C SER A 152 -8.57 -1.17 3.25
N VAL A 153 -9.66 -0.95 4.01
CA VAL A 153 -9.67 -0.47 5.41
C VAL A 153 -10.44 -1.43 6.30
#